data_AF-A0A374UP51-F1
#
_entry.id   AF-A0A374UP51-F1
#
_cell.length_a   1.000
_cell.length_b   1.000
_cell.length_c   1.000
_cell.angle_alpha   90.00
_cell.angle_beta   90.00
_cell.angle_gamma   90.00
#
_symmetry.space_group_name_H-M   'P 1'
#
loop_
_entity.id
_entity.type
_entity.pdbx_description
1 polymer ?
#
loop_
_entity_poly.entity_id
_entity_poly.type
_entity_poly.pdbx_seq_one_letter_code
_entity_poly.pdbx_strand_id
1 'polypeptide(L)'
;MDILTLSNKIKLQPEIKTRVLEFADNFDFDTIDKQLKFFLIYEKMNEAWLELQSILGDDKDNIKILACMLKASADAYEIYKTKGISDKIYFDTMKCYTRFINETYKMTGRLYFDRYWWTARQAGCHLFRIDELEYEKKHIDDKIVIGIHIPSDADFSPCAVDKSLMKAKKFFTEYYPDLANAEYRCHSWLLDSQLKDMIR
;
A
#
# COMPACT_ATOMS: atom_id res chain seq x y z
N MET A 1 0.33 -5.62 -15.92
CA MET A 1 0.91 -6.83 -15.26
C MET A 1 -0.23 -7.67 -14.67
N ASP A 2 -0.08 -9.00 -14.53
CA ASP A 2 -1.10 -9.86 -13.91
C ASP A 2 -0.88 -10.15 -12.40
N ILE A 3 -1.90 -10.70 -11.73
CA ILE A 3 -1.89 -11.03 -10.30
C ILE A 3 -0.80 -12.06 -9.96
N LEU A 4 -0.61 -13.08 -10.82
CA LEU A 4 0.38 -14.13 -10.60
C LEU A 4 1.80 -13.56 -10.56
N THR A 5 2.14 -12.73 -11.54
CA THR A 5 3.43 -12.06 -11.66
C THR A 5 3.68 -11.15 -10.47
N LEU A 6 2.69 -10.32 -10.09
CA LEU A 6 2.79 -9.47 -8.91
C LEU A 6 3.04 -10.31 -7.65
N SER A 7 2.21 -11.33 -7.41
CA SER A 7 2.27 -12.19 -6.24
C SER A 7 3.62 -12.89 -6.09
N ASN A 8 4.20 -13.34 -7.21
CA ASN A 8 5.54 -13.94 -7.23
C ASN A 8 6.63 -12.90 -6.90
N LYS A 9 6.55 -11.70 -7.48
CA LYS A 9 7.56 -10.64 -7.29
C LYS A 9 7.57 -10.09 -5.85
N ILE A 10 6.40 -9.96 -5.23
CA ILE A 10 6.29 -9.53 -3.82
C ILE A 10 6.50 -10.67 -2.83
N LYS A 11 6.70 -11.90 -3.31
CA LYS A 11 6.86 -13.12 -2.51
C LYS A 11 5.69 -13.37 -1.57
N LEU A 12 4.47 -13.26 -2.09
CA LEU A 12 3.25 -13.59 -1.34
C LEU A 12 3.34 -15.03 -0.80
N GLN A 13 2.84 -15.26 0.41
CA GLN A 13 2.89 -16.56 1.08
C GLN A 13 2.27 -17.63 0.19
N PRO A 14 2.89 -18.83 0.04
CA PRO A 14 2.42 -19.84 -0.92
C PRO A 14 0.95 -20.20 -0.76
N GLU A 15 0.48 -20.43 0.48
CA GLU A 15 -0.93 -20.77 0.75
C GLU A 15 -1.89 -19.65 0.35
N ILE A 16 -1.57 -18.40 0.71
CA ILE A 16 -2.37 -17.24 0.34
C ILE A 16 -2.40 -17.06 -1.18
N LYS A 17 -1.24 -17.20 -1.83
CA LYS A 17 -1.12 -17.08 -3.28
C LYS A 17 -2.02 -18.09 -3.99
N THR A 18 -2.01 -19.35 -3.56
CA THR A 18 -2.91 -20.38 -4.11
C THR A 18 -4.37 -19.96 -3.98
N ARG A 19 -4.81 -19.58 -2.77
CA ARG A 19 -6.21 -19.19 -2.51
C ARG A 19 -6.65 -17.95 -3.29
N VAL A 20 -5.75 -16.96 -3.45
CA VAL A 20 -5.99 -15.75 -4.25
C VAL A 20 -6.17 -16.11 -5.72
N LEU A 21 -5.31 -16.97 -6.27
CA LEU A 21 -5.38 -17.37 -7.68
C LEU A 21 -6.63 -18.22 -7.94
N GLU A 22 -6.95 -19.16 -7.05
CA GLU A 22 -8.19 -19.95 -7.13
C GLU A 22 -9.44 -19.06 -7.17
N PHE A 23 -9.48 -18.00 -6.34
CA PHE A 23 -10.57 -17.04 -6.41
C PHE A 23 -10.54 -16.22 -7.70
N ALA A 24 -9.37 -15.69 -8.08
CA ALA A 24 -9.22 -14.85 -9.27
C ALA A 24 -9.59 -15.57 -10.57
N ASP A 25 -9.31 -16.87 -10.67
CA ASP A 25 -9.66 -17.69 -11.84
C ASP A 25 -11.18 -17.92 -11.98
N ASN A 26 -11.93 -17.75 -10.90
CA ASN A 26 -13.38 -17.99 -10.84
C ASN A 26 -14.19 -16.70 -10.63
N PHE A 27 -13.55 -15.54 -10.67
CA PHE A 27 -14.19 -14.25 -10.40
C PHE A 27 -14.02 -13.30 -11.58
N ASP A 28 -15.14 -12.75 -12.05
CA ASP A 28 -15.15 -11.76 -13.13
C ASP A 28 -14.85 -10.36 -12.58
N PHE A 29 -13.61 -9.91 -12.75
CA PHE A 29 -13.17 -8.58 -12.30
C PHE A 29 -13.86 -7.43 -13.03
N ASP A 30 -14.46 -7.65 -14.21
CA ASP A 30 -15.18 -6.61 -14.93
C ASP A 30 -16.44 -6.17 -14.15
N THR A 31 -16.99 -7.07 -13.32
CA THR A 31 -18.13 -6.76 -12.43
C THR A 31 -17.80 -5.73 -11.34
N ILE A 32 -16.51 -5.53 -11.04
CA ILE A 32 -16.02 -4.59 -10.02
C ILE A 32 -15.06 -3.53 -10.56
N ASP A 33 -14.96 -3.38 -11.88
CA ASP A 33 -14.04 -2.44 -12.53
C ASP A 33 -14.22 -0.99 -12.02
N LYS A 34 -15.46 -0.59 -11.73
CA LYS A 34 -15.79 0.69 -11.09
C LYS A 34 -15.01 0.86 -9.78
N GLN A 35 -15.09 -0.12 -8.88
CA GLN A 35 -14.45 -0.06 -7.57
C GLN A 35 -12.92 -0.06 -7.68
N LEU A 36 -12.38 -0.87 -8.61
CA LEU A 36 -10.93 -0.88 -8.85
C LEU A 36 -10.43 0.48 -9.34
N LYS A 37 -11.16 1.14 -10.26
CA LYS A 37 -10.84 2.51 -10.73
C LYS A 37 -11.02 3.55 -9.64
N PHE A 38 -11.97 3.38 -8.72
CA PHE A 38 -12.17 4.28 -7.60
C PHE A 38 -10.99 4.30 -6.62
N PHE A 39 -10.16 3.25 -6.58
CA PHE A 39 -8.92 3.31 -5.80
C PHE A 39 -7.96 4.39 -6.29
N LEU A 40 -8.01 4.78 -7.56
CA LEU A 40 -7.16 5.86 -8.11
C LEU A 40 -7.64 7.26 -7.71
N ILE A 41 -8.84 7.37 -7.14
CA ILE A 41 -9.44 8.63 -6.71
C ILE A 41 -9.39 8.65 -5.17
N TYR A 42 -8.58 9.54 -4.62
CA TYR A 42 -8.23 9.53 -3.20
C TYR A 42 -9.46 9.61 -2.28
N GLU A 43 -10.46 10.41 -2.62
CA GLU A 43 -11.70 10.59 -1.86
C GLU A 43 -12.64 9.38 -1.95
N LYS A 44 -12.50 8.57 -3.00
CA LYS A 44 -13.35 7.41 -3.28
C LYS A 44 -12.77 6.09 -2.82
N MET A 45 -11.48 6.04 -2.45
CA MET A 45 -10.83 4.79 -2.05
C MET A 45 -11.56 4.08 -0.89
N ASN A 46 -12.12 4.85 0.05
CA ASN A 46 -12.87 4.30 1.19
C ASN A 46 -14.22 3.71 0.78
N GLU A 47 -14.95 4.45 -0.05
CA GLU A 47 -16.20 3.97 -0.65
C GLU A 47 -15.96 2.69 -1.46
N ALA A 48 -14.86 2.63 -2.23
CA ALA A 48 -14.53 1.50 -3.08
C ALA A 48 -14.38 0.18 -2.30
N TRP A 49 -13.58 0.14 -1.23
CA TRP A 49 -13.40 -1.10 -0.48
C TRP A 49 -14.65 -1.48 0.33
N LEU A 50 -15.46 -0.51 0.78
CA LEU A 50 -16.76 -0.77 1.43
C LEU A 50 -17.75 -1.41 0.44
N GLU A 51 -17.85 -0.87 -0.78
CA GLU A 51 -18.67 -1.46 -1.85
C GLU A 51 -18.19 -2.88 -2.20
N LEU A 52 -16.87 -3.10 -2.29
CA LEU A 52 -16.32 -4.44 -2.55
C LEU A 52 -16.71 -5.43 -1.45
N GLN A 53 -16.67 -5.06 -0.18
CA GLN A 53 -17.12 -5.96 0.90
C GLN A 53 -18.59 -6.37 0.71
N SER A 54 -19.45 -5.42 0.33
CA SER A 54 -20.85 -5.72 0.04
C SER A 54 -21.02 -6.67 -1.15
N ILE A 55 -20.23 -6.51 -2.21
CA ILE A 55 -20.30 -7.34 -3.42
C ILE A 55 -19.76 -8.75 -3.15
N LEU A 56 -18.65 -8.86 -2.42
CA LEU A 56 -17.95 -10.12 -2.17
C LEU A 56 -18.64 -11.01 -1.12
N GLY A 57 -19.44 -10.41 -0.24
CA GLY A 57 -20.17 -11.09 0.82
C GLY A 57 -19.24 -11.69 1.87
N ASP A 58 -19.54 -12.91 2.32
CA ASP A 58 -18.71 -13.60 3.33
C ASP A 58 -17.28 -13.84 2.83
N ASP A 59 -16.29 -13.39 3.60
CA ASP A 59 -14.87 -13.48 3.29
C ASP A 59 -14.05 -13.61 4.58
N LYS A 60 -14.25 -14.72 5.30
CA LYS A 60 -13.70 -14.97 6.65
C LYS A 60 -12.20 -14.66 6.82
N ASP A 61 -11.38 -14.89 5.80
CA ASP A 61 -9.94 -14.62 5.82
C ASP A 61 -9.53 -13.44 4.91
N ASN A 62 -10.52 -12.71 4.37
CA ASN A 62 -10.36 -11.57 3.46
C ASN A 62 -9.56 -11.88 2.19
N ILE A 63 -9.68 -13.11 1.66
CA ILE A 63 -8.97 -13.55 0.45
C ILE A 63 -9.58 -12.93 -0.79
N LYS A 64 -10.91 -12.83 -0.85
CA LYS A 64 -11.60 -12.26 -2.01
C LYS A 64 -11.24 -10.79 -2.17
N ILE A 65 -11.28 -10.02 -1.07
CA ILE A 65 -10.88 -8.60 -1.11
C ILE A 65 -9.37 -8.43 -1.34
N LEU A 66 -8.54 -9.34 -0.82
CA LEU A 66 -7.10 -9.36 -1.15
C LEU A 66 -6.87 -9.54 -2.65
N ALA A 67 -7.61 -10.43 -3.31
CA ALA A 67 -7.50 -10.63 -4.75
C ALA A 67 -7.90 -9.36 -5.54
N CYS A 68 -8.94 -8.64 -5.09
CA CYS A 68 -9.33 -7.35 -5.66
C CYS A 68 -8.23 -6.29 -5.50
N MET A 69 -7.62 -6.22 -4.31
CA MET A 69 -6.50 -5.31 -4.03
C MET A 69 -5.27 -5.64 -4.89
N LEU A 70 -4.94 -6.92 -5.03
CA LEU A 70 -3.84 -7.37 -5.89
C LEU A 70 -4.13 -7.12 -7.37
N LYS A 71 -5.38 -7.26 -7.83
CA LYS A 71 -5.78 -6.90 -9.20
C LYS A 71 -5.54 -5.41 -9.45
N ALA A 72 -6.09 -4.54 -8.61
CA ALA A 72 -5.89 -3.08 -8.73
C ALA A 72 -4.41 -2.69 -8.64
N SER A 73 -3.65 -3.29 -7.72
CA SER A 73 -2.20 -3.07 -7.65
C SER A 73 -1.45 -3.56 -8.89
N ALA A 74 -1.87 -4.65 -9.52
CA ALA A 74 -1.25 -5.15 -10.75
C ALA A 74 -1.56 -4.23 -11.95
N ASP A 75 -2.77 -3.67 -12.01
CA ASP A 75 -3.18 -2.67 -13.00
C ASP A 75 -2.42 -1.35 -12.81
N ALA A 76 -2.22 -0.94 -11.55
CA ALA A 76 -1.47 0.25 -11.19
C ALA A 76 -0.02 0.24 -11.73
N TYR A 77 0.55 -0.93 -12.04
CA TYR A 77 1.88 -1.03 -12.63
C TYR A 77 2.03 -0.18 -13.91
N GLU A 78 1.00 -0.10 -14.76
CA GLU A 78 1.05 0.70 -15.99
C GLU A 78 1.19 2.21 -15.68
N ILE A 79 0.65 2.68 -14.56
CA ILE A 79 0.81 4.06 -14.10
C ILE A 79 2.27 4.33 -13.71
N TYR A 80 2.91 3.39 -13.00
CA TYR A 80 4.33 3.48 -12.64
C TYR A 80 5.21 3.49 -13.90
N LYS A 81 4.94 2.59 -14.86
CA LYS A 81 5.66 2.52 -16.13
C LYS A 81 5.51 3.80 -16.95
N THR A 82 4.30 4.31 -17.08
CA THR A 82 4.01 5.55 -17.82
C THR A 82 4.72 6.75 -17.21
N LYS A 83 4.80 6.81 -15.88
CA LYS A 83 5.53 7.87 -15.15
C LYS A 83 7.05 7.68 -15.14
N GLY A 84 7.56 6.53 -15.58
CA GLY A 84 8.98 6.20 -15.47
C GLY A 84 9.45 5.89 -14.03
N ILE A 85 8.53 5.62 -13.10
CA ILE A 85 8.89 5.23 -11.73
C ILE A 85 9.49 3.83 -11.76
N SER A 86 10.65 3.67 -11.11
CA SER A 86 11.38 2.39 -11.11
C SER A 86 10.58 1.21 -10.53
N ASP A 87 10.80 0.02 -11.11
CA ASP A 87 10.26 -1.25 -10.62
C ASP A 87 10.60 -1.48 -9.14
N LYS A 88 11.77 -1.01 -8.67
CA LYS A 88 12.16 -1.12 -7.26
C LYS A 88 11.14 -0.44 -6.34
N ILE A 89 10.79 0.81 -6.61
CA ILE A 89 9.80 1.57 -5.81
C ILE A 89 8.44 0.87 -5.89
N TYR A 90 8.02 0.44 -7.08
CA TYR A 90 6.77 -0.29 -7.26
C TYR A 90 6.71 -1.56 -6.40
N PHE A 91 7.68 -2.48 -6.57
CA PHE A 91 7.66 -3.75 -5.84
C PHE A 91 7.88 -3.56 -4.34
N ASP A 92 8.70 -2.60 -3.91
CA ASP A 92 8.86 -2.30 -2.49
C ASP A 92 7.57 -1.74 -1.87
N THR A 93 6.79 -0.96 -2.64
CA THR A 93 5.46 -0.48 -2.22
C THR A 93 4.48 -1.64 -2.08
N MET A 94 4.44 -2.56 -3.05
CA MET A 94 3.49 -3.69 -3.05
C MET A 94 3.87 -4.81 -2.06
N LYS A 95 5.12 -4.86 -1.56
CA LYS A 95 5.51 -5.81 -0.50
C LYS A 95 4.75 -5.62 0.83
N CYS A 96 3.95 -4.55 0.96
CA CYS A 96 3.05 -4.39 2.10
C CYS A 96 2.07 -5.57 2.26
N TYR A 97 1.57 -6.18 1.17
CA TYR A 97 0.68 -7.34 1.26
C TYR A 97 1.35 -8.51 1.98
N THR A 98 2.55 -8.90 1.53
CA THR A 98 3.35 -9.96 2.15
C THR A 98 3.67 -9.64 3.60
N ARG A 99 4.06 -8.39 3.88
CA ARG A 99 4.39 -7.92 5.23
C ARG A 99 3.20 -8.02 6.18
N PHE A 100 2.04 -7.50 5.79
CA PHE A 100 0.84 -7.51 6.63
C PHE A 100 0.37 -8.92 6.95
N ILE A 101 0.43 -9.85 5.99
CA ILE A 101 0.05 -11.24 6.24
C ILE A 101 1.05 -11.95 7.16
N ASN A 102 2.34 -11.63 7.07
CA ASN A 102 3.33 -12.15 8.02
C ASN A 102 3.08 -11.60 9.43
N GLU A 103 2.68 -10.33 9.55
CA GLU A 103 2.32 -9.72 10.84
C GLU A 103 1.09 -10.40 11.46
N THR A 104 0.02 -10.60 10.68
CA THR A 104 -1.19 -11.29 11.18
C THR A 104 -0.88 -12.71 11.62
N TYR A 105 -0.06 -13.44 10.85
CA TYR A 105 0.39 -14.78 11.23
C TYR A 105 1.21 -14.76 12.51
N LYS A 106 2.16 -13.83 12.66
CA LYS A 106 2.97 -13.70 13.88
C LYS A 106 2.12 -13.40 15.12
N MET A 107 1.06 -12.62 14.96
CA MET A 107 0.18 -12.23 16.07
C MET A 107 -0.85 -13.30 16.45
N THR A 108 -1.34 -14.08 15.47
CA THR A 108 -2.54 -14.92 15.66
C THR A 108 -2.34 -16.40 15.33
N GLY A 109 -1.24 -16.76 14.68
CA GLY A 109 -1.01 -18.10 14.11
C GLY A 109 -1.84 -18.42 12.87
N ARG A 110 -2.60 -17.46 12.33
CA ARG A 110 -3.46 -17.64 11.15
C ARG A 110 -3.02 -16.77 9.98
N LEU A 111 -3.08 -17.33 8.77
CA LEU A 111 -2.84 -16.60 7.52
C LEU A 111 -4.15 -15.99 7.02
N TYR A 112 -4.30 -14.69 7.23
CA TYR A 112 -5.42 -13.89 6.71
C TYR A 112 -4.98 -12.44 6.50
N PHE A 113 -5.77 -11.68 5.74
CA PHE A 113 -5.49 -10.29 5.42
C PHE A 113 -6.42 -9.35 6.20
N ASP A 114 -5.93 -8.34 6.90
CA ASP A 114 -6.76 -7.49 7.77
C ASP A 114 -6.65 -5.98 7.49
N ARG A 115 -5.84 -5.61 6.49
CA ARG A 115 -5.48 -4.21 6.17
C ARG A 115 -5.88 -3.79 4.76
N TYR A 116 -6.96 -4.34 4.22
CA TYR A 116 -7.49 -3.97 2.90
C TYR A 116 -7.80 -2.46 2.80
N TRP A 117 -8.34 -1.86 3.86
CA TRP A 117 -8.61 -0.42 3.95
C TRP A 117 -7.33 0.44 3.89
N TRP A 118 -6.18 -0.12 4.30
CA TRP A 118 -4.88 0.55 4.18
C TRP A 118 -4.33 0.45 2.76
N THR A 119 -4.34 -0.77 2.19
CA THR A 119 -3.74 -1.09 0.89
C THR A 119 -4.40 -0.42 -0.30
N ALA A 120 -5.61 0.13 -0.12
CA ALA A 120 -6.25 1.00 -1.09
C ALA A 120 -5.33 2.15 -1.55
N ARG A 121 -4.43 2.65 -0.68
CA ARG A 121 -3.46 3.71 -1.03
C ARG A 121 -2.40 3.23 -2.03
N GLN A 122 -1.94 1.99 -1.88
CA GLN A 122 -0.94 1.36 -2.75
C GLN A 122 -1.60 0.98 -4.08
N ALA A 123 -2.78 0.34 -4.03
CA ALA A 123 -3.60 0.06 -5.21
C ALA A 123 -3.94 1.33 -6.00
N GLY A 124 -4.13 2.45 -5.30
CA GLY A 124 -4.48 3.76 -5.88
C GLY A 124 -3.33 4.64 -6.35
N CYS A 125 -2.07 4.20 -6.26
CA CYS A 125 -0.90 5.06 -6.49
C CYS A 125 -0.90 6.34 -5.62
N HIS A 126 -1.42 6.27 -4.41
CA HIS A 126 -1.44 7.36 -3.43
C HIS A 126 -0.27 7.29 -2.46
N LEU A 127 0.28 6.11 -2.21
CA LEU A 127 1.38 5.87 -1.27
C LEU A 127 2.51 5.10 -1.94
N PHE A 128 3.75 5.53 -1.69
CA PHE A 128 4.97 4.94 -2.24
C PHE A 128 5.95 4.59 -1.13
N ARG A 129 6.54 3.39 -1.16
CA ARG A 129 7.69 3.06 -0.31
C ARG A 129 8.98 3.52 -0.98
N ILE A 130 9.74 4.37 -0.29
CA ILE A 130 11.00 4.93 -0.78
C ILE A 130 12.08 4.64 0.26
N ASP A 131 12.89 3.62 -0.01
CA ASP A 131 13.77 3.00 0.98
C ASP A 131 12.97 2.56 2.24
N GLU A 132 13.22 3.16 3.40
CA GLU A 132 12.68 2.67 4.67
C GLU A 132 11.26 3.15 4.99
N LEU A 133 10.88 4.35 4.54
CA LEU A 133 9.61 4.97 4.88
C LEU A 133 8.62 4.90 3.71
N GLU A 134 7.34 5.07 4.05
CA GLU A 134 6.23 5.15 3.12
C GLU A 134 5.70 6.60 3.07
N TYR A 135 5.38 7.08 1.87
CA TYR A 135 5.02 8.47 1.61
C TYR A 135 3.69 8.55 0.86
N GLU A 136 2.68 9.13 1.50
CA GLU A 136 1.32 9.29 0.98
C GLU A 136 1.07 10.71 0.49
N LYS A 137 0.48 10.87 -0.70
CA LYS A 137 -0.10 12.13 -1.16
C LYS A 137 -1.44 12.34 -0.45
N LYS A 138 -1.40 12.87 0.76
CA LYS A 138 -2.56 12.97 1.65
C LYS A 138 -3.32 14.26 1.40
N HIS A 139 -4.61 14.15 1.09
CA HIS A 139 -5.49 15.30 0.92
C HIS A 139 -5.95 15.78 2.31
N ILE A 140 -5.70 17.06 2.63
CA ILE A 140 -6.12 17.73 3.86
C ILE A 140 -6.73 19.07 3.47
N ASP A 141 -8.04 19.20 3.67
CA ASP A 141 -8.82 20.35 3.19
C ASP A 141 -8.56 20.57 1.68
N ASP A 142 -8.24 21.80 1.28
CA ASP A 142 -7.95 22.16 -0.11
C ASP A 142 -6.48 21.95 -0.52
N LYS A 143 -5.67 21.25 0.28
CA LYS A 143 -4.24 21.04 0.00
C LYS A 143 -3.80 19.57 0.08
N ILE A 144 -2.74 19.25 -0.64
CA ILE A 144 -2.06 17.96 -0.56
C ILE A 144 -0.77 18.12 0.26
N VAL A 145 -0.60 17.25 1.27
CA VAL A 145 0.64 17.12 2.05
C VAL A 145 1.26 15.75 1.81
N ILE A 146 2.54 15.59 2.13
CA ILE A 146 3.19 14.28 2.11
C ILE A 146 3.08 13.65 3.51
N GLY A 147 2.18 12.68 3.67
CA GLY A 147 2.08 11.87 4.87
C GLY A 147 3.23 10.88 4.96
N ILE A 148 3.97 10.86 6.07
CA ILE A 148 5.01 9.87 6.35
C ILE A 148 4.40 8.74 7.18
N HIS A 149 4.62 7.51 6.72
CA HIS A 149 4.24 6.28 7.39
C HIS A 149 5.49 5.42 7.62
N ILE A 150 5.46 4.66 8.71
CA ILE A 150 6.60 3.87 9.19
C ILE A 150 6.24 2.38 9.08
N PRO A 151 6.76 1.67 8.06
CA PRO A 151 6.64 0.21 7.98
C PRO A 151 7.25 -0.48 9.20
N SER A 152 6.68 -1.61 9.61
CA SER A 152 7.16 -2.41 10.76
C SER A 152 8.56 -3.01 10.56
N ASP A 153 9.01 -3.11 9.31
CA ASP A 153 10.31 -3.62 8.89
C ASP A 153 11.29 -2.50 8.51
N ALA A 154 10.96 -1.23 8.82
CA ALA A 154 11.83 -0.09 8.52
C ALA A 154 13.10 -0.11 9.39
N ASP A 155 14.26 0.11 8.76
CA ASP A 155 15.48 0.46 9.48
C ASP A 155 15.36 1.90 10.02
N PHE A 156 15.26 2.02 11.33
CA PHE A 156 15.11 3.27 12.05
C PHE A 156 16.42 3.96 12.41
N SER A 157 17.56 3.48 11.89
CA SER A 157 18.84 4.16 12.06
C SER A 157 18.78 5.57 11.46
N PRO A 158 19.41 6.58 12.09
CA PRO A 158 19.35 7.96 11.59
C PRO A 158 19.76 8.09 10.12
N CYS A 159 20.81 7.39 9.70
CA CYS A 159 21.30 7.39 8.32
C CYS A 159 20.27 6.83 7.33
N ALA A 160 19.57 5.75 7.67
CA ALA A 160 18.57 5.14 6.80
C ALA A 160 17.32 6.03 6.67
N VAL A 161 16.87 6.62 7.77
CA VAL A 161 15.77 7.59 7.80
C VAL A 161 16.10 8.84 6.99
N ASP A 162 17.25 9.47 7.22
CA ASP A 162 17.69 10.66 6.49
C ASP A 162 17.77 10.40 4.98
N LYS A 163 18.34 9.25 4.60
CA LYS A 163 18.42 8.83 3.20
C LYS A 163 17.04 8.64 2.58
N SER A 164 16.11 7.99 3.29
CA SER A 164 14.73 7.82 2.82
C SER A 164 14.07 9.17 2.58
N LEU A 165 14.16 10.11 3.54
CA LEU A 165 13.59 11.45 3.44
C LEU A 165 14.19 12.25 2.28
N MET A 166 15.51 12.21 2.11
CA MET A 166 16.19 12.87 1.00
C MET A 166 15.75 12.31 -0.36
N LYS A 167 15.61 10.98 -0.48
CA LYS A 167 15.14 10.36 -1.71
C LYS A 167 13.67 10.65 -1.99
N ALA A 168 12.84 10.73 -0.95
CA ALA A 168 11.44 11.10 -1.11
C ALA A 168 11.30 12.50 -1.68
N LYS A 169 12.07 13.48 -1.19
CA LYS A 169 12.09 14.84 -1.75
C LYS A 169 12.43 14.82 -3.25
N LYS A 170 13.49 14.09 -3.64
CA LYS A 170 13.86 13.94 -5.06
C LYS A 170 12.74 13.29 -5.88
N PHE A 171 12.15 12.22 -5.36
CA PHE A 171 11.05 11.50 -6.00
C PHE A 171 9.84 12.41 -6.28
N PHE A 172 9.38 13.16 -5.28
CA PHE A 172 8.22 14.05 -5.48
C PHE A 172 8.55 15.21 -6.42
N THR A 173 9.74 15.80 -6.34
CA THR A 173 10.18 16.83 -7.31
C THR A 173 10.18 16.30 -8.75
N GLU A 174 10.61 15.05 -8.96
CA GLU A 174 10.72 14.46 -10.30
C GLU A 174 9.37 14.01 -10.87
N TYR A 175 8.58 13.25 -10.09
CA TYR A 175 7.37 12.57 -10.61
C TYR A 175 6.06 13.29 -10.29
N TYR A 176 6.09 14.25 -9.37
CA TYR A 176 4.94 15.02 -8.88
C TYR A 176 5.35 16.48 -8.60
N PRO A 177 5.77 17.25 -9.62
CA PRO A 177 6.37 18.58 -9.43
C PRO A 177 5.47 19.58 -8.67
N ASP A 178 4.15 19.46 -8.78
CA ASP A 178 3.19 20.27 -8.01
C ASP A 178 3.29 20.04 -6.49
N LEU A 179 3.90 18.93 -6.07
CA LEU A 179 4.15 18.55 -4.68
C LEU A 179 5.62 18.73 -4.26
N ALA A 180 6.47 19.33 -5.10
CA ALA A 180 7.91 19.45 -4.81
C ALA A 180 8.21 20.20 -3.49
N ASN A 181 7.34 21.17 -3.13
CA ASN A 181 7.43 21.97 -1.91
C ASN A 181 6.36 21.60 -0.87
N ALA A 182 5.70 20.45 -1.03
CA ALA A 182 4.66 20.03 -0.10
C ALA A 182 5.23 19.81 1.31
N GLU A 183 4.42 20.15 2.31
CA GLU A 183 4.73 19.90 3.72
C GLU A 183 4.74 18.40 3.99
N TYR A 184 5.74 17.91 4.73
CA TYR A 184 5.79 16.52 5.19
C TYR A 184 5.23 16.43 6.61
N ARG A 185 4.29 15.50 6.83
CA ARG A 185 3.63 15.30 8.13
C ARG A 185 3.72 13.85 8.55
N CYS A 186 4.15 13.61 9.78
CA CYS A 186 4.12 12.29 10.41
C CYS A 186 3.18 12.36 11.61
N HIS A 187 2.26 11.42 11.71
CA HIS A 187 1.46 11.21 12.92
C HIS A 187 1.70 9.78 13.39
N SER A 188 2.38 9.65 14.53
CA SER A 188 2.77 8.35 15.07
C SER A 188 2.91 8.44 16.58
N TRP A 189 2.58 7.34 17.27
CA TRP A 189 2.85 7.18 18.70
C TRP A 189 4.34 7.31 19.02
N LEU A 190 5.23 7.03 18.07
CA LEU A 190 6.69 7.20 18.20
C LEU A 190 7.11 8.66 18.43
N LEU A 191 6.22 9.62 18.15
CA LEU A 191 6.47 11.05 18.38
C LEU A 191 5.91 11.54 19.72
N ASP A 192 5.34 10.65 20.53
CA ASP A 192 4.91 11.01 21.88
C ASP A 192 6.13 11.41 22.72
N SER A 193 6.11 12.63 23.24
CA SER A 193 7.20 13.20 24.05
C SER A 193 7.51 12.36 25.29
N GLN A 194 6.53 11.62 25.82
CA GLN A 194 6.71 10.76 27.00
C GLN A 194 7.66 9.59 26.73
N LEU A 195 7.82 9.16 25.47
CA LEU A 195 8.73 8.06 25.14
C LEU A 195 10.20 8.36 25.46
N LYS A 196 10.60 9.64 25.46
CA LYS A 196 11.96 10.05 25.82
C LYS A 196 12.36 9.61 27.23
N ASP A 197 11.39 9.55 28.14
CA ASP A 197 11.62 9.16 29.52
C ASP A 197 11.49 7.64 29.73
N MET A 198 10.89 6.92 28.77
CA MET A 198 10.60 5.49 28.86
C MET A 198 11.63 4.61 28.14
N ILE A 199 12.28 5.14 27.10
CA ILE A 199 13.24 4.42 26.26
C ILE A 199 14.64 4.97 26.57
N ARG A 200 15.53 4.12 27.08
CA ARG A 200 16.92 4.45 27.42
C ARG A 200 17.90 3.87 26.42
#